data_AF-A0A2V8VB25-F1
#
_entry.id   AF-A0A2V8VB25-F1
#
_cell.length_a   1.000
_cell.length_b   1.000
_cell.length_c   1.000
_cell.angle_alpha   90.00
_cell.angle_beta   90.00
_cell.angle_gamma   90.00
#
_symmetry.space_group_name_H-M   'P 1'
#
loop_
_entity.id
_entity.type
_entity.pdbx_description
1 polymer ?
#
loop_
_entity_poly.entity_id
_entity_poly.type
_entity_poly.pdbx_seq_one_letter_code
_entity_poly.pdbx_strand_id
1 'polypeptide(L)'
;MIAAVLIFVVMSIHDFLAVNNPVGQGILVVEAWIPEQALAESARIFNSRHYRYFVVVGGPILGMSTNSNHPASYVDLATERLEKLGFDTKKLVKISVPGVSFGRRTLTSATAVEHWLSSSEIGVCCVDVVTVGVHARKSWILFRHALGDRYRIGIIAGPEVPYDRRFWFFSTEGIWTVVRNLAGYVYAKVWILRIPRAPSQQEPRRGGLTYWSCGIVRGFMWRTVEVS
;
A
#
# COMPACT_ATOMS: atom_id res chain seq x y z
N MET A 1 -39.07 -9.14 5.14
CA MET A 1 -38.27 -7.90 5.32
C MET A 1 -36.99 -8.13 6.12
N ILE A 2 -37.05 -8.67 7.35
CA ILE A 2 -35.84 -8.87 8.20
C ILE A 2 -34.77 -9.74 7.52
N ALA A 3 -35.16 -10.88 6.93
CA ALA A 3 -34.22 -11.76 6.22
C ALA A 3 -33.53 -11.07 5.03
N ALA A 4 -34.26 -10.27 4.25
CA ALA A 4 -33.70 -9.53 3.13
C ALA A 4 -32.70 -8.44 3.59
N VAL A 5 -33.00 -7.78 4.70
CA VAL A 5 -32.08 -6.80 5.32
C VAL A 5 -30.82 -7.50 5.82
N LEU A 6 -30.94 -8.65 6.49
CA LEU A 6 -29.78 -9.43 6.95
C LEU A 6 -28.92 -9.89 5.77
N ILE A 7 -29.54 -10.41 4.71
CA ILE A 7 -28.83 -10.83 3.49
C ILE A 7 -28.12 -9.63 2.85
N PHE A 8 -28.79 -8.47 2.76
CA PHE A 8 -28.18 -7.25 2.23
C PHE A 8 -26.98 -6.78 3.07
N VAL A 9 -27.11 -6.78 4.40
CA VAL A 9 -26.02 -6.41 5.32
C VAL A 9 -24.83 -7.35 5.18
N VAL A 10 -25.10 -8.66 5.12
CA VAL A 10 -24.07 -9.68 4.91
C VAL A 10 -23.37 -9.42 3.58
N MET A 11 -24.09 -9.33 2.45
CA MET A 11 -23.45 -9.10 1.15
C MET A 11 -22.66 -7.78 1.11
N SER A 12 -23.17 -6.73 1.75
CA SER A 12 -22.50 -5.43 1.82
C SER A 12 -21.18 -5.45 2.61
N ILE A 13 -20.99 -6.40 3.53
CA ILE A 13 -19.78 -6.43 4.37
C ILE A 13 -18.53 -6.79 3.58
N HIS A 14 -18.68 -7.70 2.62
CA HIS A 14 -17.57 -8.08 1.75
C HIS A 14 -17.15 -6.88 0.90
N ASP A 15 -18.10 -6.23 0.22
CA ASP A 15 -17.81 -5.06 -0.63
C ASP A 15 -17.31 -3.86 0.18
N PHE A 16 -17.82 -3.69 1.41
CA PHE A 16 -17.25 -2.73 2.34
C PHE A 16 -15.76 -3.03 2.55
N LEU A 17 -15.38 -4.24 2.96
CA LEU A 17 -13.98 -4.58 3.26
C LEU A 17 -13.08 -4.61 2.01
N ALA A 18 -13.59 -5.11 0.89
CA ALA A 18 -12.92 -5.20 -0.41
C ALA A 18 -12.98 -3.87 -1.20
N VAL A 19 -12.69 -2.77 -0.49
CA VAL A 19 -12.71 -1.43 -1.07
C VAL A 19 -11.67 -1.29 -2.18
N ASN A 20 -12.09 -0.73 -3.30
CA ASN A 20 -11.23 -0.43 -4.43
C ASN A 20 -11.39 1.06 -4.78
N ASN A 21 -10.37 1.86 -4.48
CA ASN A 21 -10.36 3.30 -4.69
C ASN A 21 -8.95 3.78 -5.04
N PRO A 22 -8.45 3.45 -6.26
CA PRO A 22 -7.12 3.86 -6.69
C PRO A 22 -7.07 5.36 -7.02
N VAL A 23 -5.91 5.97 -6.78
CA VAL A 23 -5.55 7.28 -7.35
C VAL A 23 -5.11 7.13 -8.81
N GLY A 24 -4.46 6.02 -9.17
CA GLY A 24 -4.10 5.64 -10.52
C GLY A 24 -2.77 6.20 -11.06
N GLN A 25 -1.93 6.76 -10.19
CA GLN A 25 -0.66 7.38 -10.56
C GLN A 25 0.32 7.43 -9.38
N GLY A 26 1.57 7.82 -9.66
CA GLY A 26 2.58 8.02 -8.62
C GLY A 26 3.32 6.72 -8.34
N ILE A 27 3.11 6.14 -7.16
CA ILE A 27 3.80 4.91 -6.73
C ILE A 27 2.78 3.80 -6.53
N LEU A 28 3.09 2.61 -7.06
CA LEU A 28 2.32 1.40 -6.79
C LEU A 28 3.06 0.57 -5.75
N VAL A 29 2.52 0.52 -4.54
CA VAL A 29 3.02 -0.32 -3.45
C VAL A 29 2.23 -1.62 -3.43
N VAL A 30 2.91 -2.76 -3.40
CA VAL A 30 2.31 -4.08 -3.43
C VAL A 30 2.70 -4.83 -2.17
N GLU A 31 1.72 -5.29 -1.40
CA GLU A 31 1.99 -6.16 -0.25
C GLU A 31 2.53 -7.52 -0.75
N ALA A 32 3.71 -7.90 -0.31
CA ALA A 32 4.44 -9.02 -0.90
C ALA A 32 3.85 -10.41 -0.57
N TRP A 33 2.96 -10.50 0.42
CA TRP A 33 2.36 -11.77 0.84
C TRP A 33 1.19 -12.22 -0.05
N ILE A 34 0.74 -11.37 -0.97
CA ILE A 34 -0.43 -11.66 -1.81
C ILE A 34 -0.20 -12.85 -2.76
N PRO A 35 -1.27 -13.57 -3.16
CA PRO A 35 -1.20 -14.67 -4.10
C PRO A 35 -0.70 -14.24 -5.48
N GLU A 36 -0.21 -15.21 -6.24
CA GLU A 36 0.36 -15.00 -7.57
C GLU A 36 -0.59 -14.31 -8.55
N GLN A 37 -1.89 -14.64 -8.51
CA GLN A 37 -2.89 -13.96 -9.35
C GLN A 37 -2.97 -12.45 -9.06
N ALA A 38 -2.84 -12.06 -7.79
CA ALA A 38 -2.84 -10.66 -7.39
C ALA A 38 -1.52 -9.97 -7.74
N LEU A 39 -0.38 -10.68 -7.68
CA LEU A 39 0.90 -10.18 -8.19
C LEU A 39 0.84 -9.93 -9.69
N ALA A 40 0.33 -10.88 -10.47
CA ALA A 40 0.13 -10.72 -11.92
C ALA A 40 -0.76 -9.51 -12.24
N GLU A 41 -1.86 -9.35 -11.50
CA GLU A 41 -2.76 -8.21 -11.66
C GLU A 41 -2.05 -6.88 -11.31
N SER A 42 -1.23 -6.85 -10.25
CA SER A 42 -0.46 -5.66 -9.89
C SER A 42 0.56 -5.27 -10.98
N ALA A 43 1.23 -6.24 -11.60
CA ALA A 43 2.12 -6.02 -12.74
C ALA A 43 1.38 -5.42 -13.94
N ARG A 44 0.18 -5.93 -14.24
CA ARG A 44 -0.69 -5.39 -15.29
C ARG A 44 -1.14 -3.97 -14.99
N ILE A 45 -1.53 -3.68 -13.75
CA ILE A 45 -1.92 -2.32 -13.31
C ILE A 45 -0.75 -1.35 -13.44
N PHE A 46 0.45 -1.76 -13.04
CA PHE A 46 1.64 -0.93 -13.16
C PHE A 46 1.93 -0.56 -14.62
N ASN A 47 1.94 -1.56 -15.52
CA ASN A 47 2.24 -1.38 -16.93
C ASN A 47 1.16 -0.60 -17.70
N SER A 48 -0.08 -0.58 -17.21
CA SER A 48 -1.21 0.08 -17.89
C SER A 48 -1.50 1.50 -17.39
N ARG A 49 -0.79 1.99 -16.37
CA ARG A 49 -1.05 3.29 -15.73
C ARG A 49 0.25 4.08 -15.53
N HIS A 50 0.10 5.33 -15.07
CA HIS A 50 1.21 6.27 -14.92
C HIS A 50 1.91 6.14 -13.56
N TYR A 51 2.37 4.94 -13.23
CA TYR A 51 3.20 4.72 -12.04
C TYR A 51 4.69 4.85 -12.38
N ARG A 52 5.43 5.50 -11.48
CA ARG A 52 6.88 5.71 -11.60
C ARG A 52 7.68 4.59 -10.95
N TYR A 53 7.17 4.03 -9.86
CA TYR A 53 7.84 3.00 -9.07
C TYR A 53 6.88 1.86 -8.74
N PHE A 54 7.37 0.63 -8.92
CA PHE A 54 6.72 -0.58 -8.44
C PHE A 54 7.44 -1.01 -7.16
N VAL A 55 6.79 -0.83 -6.02
CA VAL A 55 7.38 -1.11 -4.70
C VAL A 55 6.76 -2.39 -4.15
N VAL A 56 7.58 -3.38 -3.82
CA VAL A 56 7.15 -4.60 -3.11
C VAL A 56 7.59 -4.49 -1.67
N VAL A 57 6.65 -4.63 -0.73
CA VAL A 57 6.93 -4.51 0.72
C VAL A 57 6.43 -5.72 1.49
N GLY A 58 7.27 -6.28 2.37
CA GLY A 58 6.91 -7.48 3.13
C GLY A 58 7.97 -7.92 4.13
N GLY A 59 7.56 -8.78 5.06
CA GLY A 59 8.43 -9.31 6.11
C GLY A 59 8.92 -10.74 5.84
N PRO A 60 9.59 -11.37 6.82
CA PRO A 60 10.03 -12.76 6.73
C PRO A 60 8.84 -13.74 6.70
N ILE A 61 9.06 -14.89 6.07
CA ILE A 61 8.12 -16.01 6.12
C ILE A 61 8.38 -16.79 7.42
N LEU A 62 7.52 -16.62 8.42
CA LEU A 62 7.68 -17.29 9.71
C LEU A 62 7.49 -18.81 9.58
N GLY A 63 8.37 -19.58 10.22
CA GLY A 63 8.30 -21.05 10.24
C GLY A 63 9.07 -21.74 9.10
N MET A 64 9.74 -20.99 8.23
CA MET A 64 10.63 -21.53 7.20
C MET A 64 12.08 -21.55 7.70
N SER A 65 12.71 -22.73 7.66
CA SER A 65 14.13 -22.91 7.98
C SER A 65 14.99 -22.18 6.94
N THR A 66 16.01 -21.45 7.40
CA THR A 66 17.02 -20.77 6.55
C THR A 66 17.83 -21.73 5.67
N ASN A 67 17.66 -23.04 5.86
CA ASN A 67 18.42 -24.09 5.18
C ASN A 67 17.62 -24.75 4.03
N SER A 68 16.60 -24.06 3.49
CA SER A 68 15.83 -24.54 2.35
C SER A 68 16.09 -23.67 1.12
N ASN A 69 16.04 -24.24 -0.09
CA ASN A 69 16.09 -23.50 -1.37
C ASN A 69 14.86 -22.60 -1.60
N HIS A 70 14.17 -22.21 -0.53
CA HIS A 70 12.94 -21.42 -0.57
C HIS A 70 13.21 -19.99 -0.10
N PRO A 71 12.46 -19.00 -0.62
CA PRO A 71 12.66 -17.61 -0.25
C PRO A 71 12.45 -17.38 1.26
N ALA A 72 13.41 -16.73 1.90
CA ALA A 72 13.34 -16.44 3.34
C ALA A 72 12.33 -15.32 3.68
N SER A 73 11.94 -14.50 2.70
CA SER A 73 11.01 -13.39 2.88
C SER A 73 9.91 -13.36 1.83
N TYR A 74 8.78 -12.74 2.17
CA TYR A 74 7.70 -12.52 1.21
C TYR A 74 8.12 -11.62 0.06
N VAL A 75 9.06 -10.69 0.28
CA VAL A 75 9.59 -9.80 -0.77
C VAL A 75 10.36 -10.59 -1.82
N ASP A 76 11.19 -11.54 -1.38
CA ASP A 76 11.95 -12.41 -2.29
C ASP A 76 10.99 -13.34 -3.05
N LEU A 77 10.03 -13.95 -2.35
CA LEU A 77 9.01 -14.79 -2.97
C LEU A 77 8.17 -14.04 -4.01
N ALA A 78 7.73 -12.82 -3.69
CA ALA A 78 6.98 -11.98 -4.62
C ALA A 78 7.84 -11.57 -5.82
N THR A 79 9.12 -11.24 -5.59
CA THR A 79 10.06 -10.92 -6.68
C THR A 79 10.21 -12.10 -7.63
N GLU A 80 10.48 -13.31 -7.13
CA GLU A 80 10.63 -14.50 -7.96
C GLU A 80 9.35 -14.81 -8.75
N ARG A 81 8.18 -14.66 -8.13
CA ARG A 81 6.89 -14.83 -8.82
C ARG A 81 6.70 -13.79 -9.92
N LEU A 82 6.99 -12.52 -9.64
CA LEU A 82 6.91 -11.44 -10.63
C LEU A 82 7.87 -11.68 -11.80
N GLU A 83 9.08 -12.15 -11.53
CA GLU A 83 10.06 -12.51 -12.56
C GLU A 83 9.55 -13.66 -13.44
N LYS A 84 9.01 -14.73 -12.84
CA LYS A 84 8.38 -15.84 -13.57
C LYS A 84 7.20 -15.41 -14.43
N LEU A 85 6.49 -14.36 -14.02
CA LEU A 85 5.40 -13.73 -14.77
C LEU A 85 5.91 -12.77 -15.87
N GLY A 86 7.23 -12.64 -16.05
CA GLY A 86 7.85 -11.80 -17.07
C GLY A 86 7.98 -10.32 -16.69
N PHE A 87 7.83 -9.96 -15.41
CA PHE A 87 8.03 -8.60 -14.95
C PHE A 87 9.53 -8.26 -14.91
N ASP A 88 9.89 -7.08 -15.41
CA ASP A 88 11.26 -6.57 -15.34
C ASP A 88 11.62 -6.21 -13.88
N THR A 89 12.36 -7.10 -13.23
CA THR A 89 12.75 -6.96 -11.81
C THR A 89 13.62 -5.73 -11.54
N LYS A 90 14.23 -5.12 -12.57
CA LYS A 90 14.98 -3.86 -12.43
C LYS A 90 14.08 -2.67 -12.10
N LYS A 91 12.78 -2.76 -12.39
CA LYS A 91 11.78 -1.74 -12.04
C LYS A 91 11.22 -1.91 -10.63
N LEU A 92 11.60 -2.99 -9.93
CA LEU A 92 11.15 -3.27 -8.58
C LEU A 92 12.00 -2.55 -7.54
N VAL A 93 11.33 -1.81 -6.67
CA VAL A 93 11.89 -1.38 -5.39
C VAL A 93 11.47 -2.41 -4.35
N LYS A 94 12.44 -3.03 -3.69
CA LYS A 94 12.20 -4.07 -2.68
C LYS A 94 12.38 -3.48 -1.29
N ILE A 95 11.34 -3.56 -0.45
CA ILE A 95 11.37 -3.08 0.93
C ILE A 95 11.10 -4.25 1.88
N SER A 96 12.16 -4.77 2.47
CA SER A 96 12.07 -5.84 3.48
C SER A 96 11.89 -5.23 4.87
N VAL A 97 10.95 -5.78 5.65
CA VAL A 97 10.70 -5.37 7.04
C VAL A 97 10.99 -6.49 8.02
N PRO A 98 11.38 -6.19 9.28
CA PRO A 98 11.62 -7.21 10.28
C PRO A 98 10.36 -8.01 10.61
N GLY A 99 10.55 -9.22 11.14
CA GLY A 99 9.46 -10.04 11.66
C GLY A 99 8.81 -9.36 12.86
N VAL A 100 7.51 -9.07 12.76
CA VAL A 100 6.71 -8.50 13.85
C VAL A 100 5.46 -9.33 14.11
N SER A 101 4.84 -9.10 15.26
CA SER A 101 3.57 -9.74 15.62
C SER A 101 2.50 -9.52 14.54
N PHE A 102 1.64 -10.53 14.33
CA PHE A 102 0.68 -10.57 13.23
C PHE A 102 -0.18 -9.31 13.08
N GLY A 103 -0.57 -8.67 14.20
CA GLY A 103 -1.39 -7.46 14.18
C GLY A 103 -0.68 -6.19 13.70
N ARG A 104 0.67 -6.18 13.66
CA ARG A 104 1.47 -4.98 13.35
C ARG A 104 2.10 -5.01 11.96
N ARG A 105 2.06 -6.14 11.26
CA ARG A 105 2.76 -6.32 9.96
C ARG A 105 2.42 -5.25 8.93
N THR A 106 1.13 -5.02 8.67
CA THR A 106 0.67 -4.02 7.70
C THR A 106 1.11 -2.61 8.08
N LEU A 107 1.05 -2.26 9.38
CA LEU A 107 1.53 -0.95 9.85
C LEU A 107 3.06 -0.83 9.68
N THR A 108 3.81 -1.87 10.02
CA THR A 108 5.27 -1.90 9.85
C THR A 108 5.67 -1.77 8.39
N SER A 109 4.98 -2.46 7.47
CA SER A 109 5.16 -2.28 6.02
C SER A 109 4.86 -0.85 5.58
N ALA A 110 3.75 -0.27 6.05
CA ALA A 110 3.37 1.09 5.72
C ALA A 110 4.38 2.14 6.25
N THR A 111 4.89 1.97 7.47
CA THR A 111 5.94 2.82 8.04
C THR A 111 7.25 2.68 7.28
N ALA A 112 7.63 1.47 6.85
CA ALA A 112 8.83 1.29 6.03
C ALA A 112 8.73 1.97 4.66
N VAL A 113 7.54 1.95 4.05
CA VAL A 113 7.26 2.70 2.82
C VAL A 113 7.35 4.20 3.07
N GLU A 114 6.78 4.72 4.16
CA GLU A 114 6.90 6.14 4.51
C GLU A 114 8.36 6.56 4.72
N HIS A 115 9.15 5.74 5.41
CA HIS A 115 10.56 6.00 5.62
C HIS A 115 11.34 6.00 4.29
N TRP A 116 11.06 5.03 3.41
CA TRP A 116 11.63 5.01 2.07
C TRP A 116 11.25 6.26 1.27
N LEU A 117 9.97 6.67 1.28
CA LEU A 117 9.51 7.87 0.58
C LEU A 117 10.15 9.15 1.10
N SER A 118 10.27 9.30 2.41
CA SER A 118 10.87 10.50 3.02
C SER A 118 12.38 10.54 2.84
N SER A 119 13.07 9.41 2.87
CA SER A 119 14.52 9.34 2.62
C SER A 119 14.88 9.44 1.14
N SER A 120 13.97 9.05 0.25
CA SER A 120 14.13 9.20 -1.18
C SER A 120 13.76 10.64 -1.58
N GLU A 121 14.58 11.34 -2.35
CA GLU A 121 14.22 12.65 -2.93
C GLU A 121 13.15 12.53 -4.05
N ILE A 122 12.23 11.57 -3.90
CA ILE A 122 11.20 11.24 -4.87
C ILE A 122 10.00 12.18 -4.67
N GLY A 123 9.93 13.21 -5.51
CA GLY A 123 8.76 14.08 -5.60
C GLY A 123 7.56 13.35 -6.21
N VAL A 124 6.70 12.75 -5.37
CA VAL A 124 5.42 12.14 -5.78
C VAL A 124 4.26 12.66 -4.94
N CYS A 125 3.09 12.79 -5.57
CA CYS A 125 1.87 13.25 -4.90
C CYS A 125 1.09 12.11 -4.22
N CYS A 126 1.31 10.88 -4.66
CA CYS A 126 0.27 9.86 -4.64
C CYS A 126 0.87 8.46 -4.52
N VAL A 127 0.21 7.61 -3.73
CA VAL A 127 0.59 6.23 -3.49
C VAL A 127 -0.66 5.36 -3.57
N ASP A 128 -0.66 4.37 -4.44
CA ASP A 128 -1.68 3.32 -4.46
C ASP A 128 -1.11 2.05 -3.84
N VAL A 129 -1.88 1.45 -2.93
CA VAL A 129 -1.52 0.19 -2.28
C VAL A 129 -2.32 -0.95 -2.93
N VAL A 130 -1.65 -2.04 -3.30
CA VAL A 130 -2.28 -3.26 -3.81
C VAL A 130 -2.20 -4.33 -2.75
N THR A 131 -3.36 -4.90 -2.45
CA THR A 131 -3.51 -6.08 -1.60
C THR A 131 -4.65 -6.94 -2.14
N VAL A 132 -5.15 -7.92 -1.40
CA VAL A 132 -6.27 -8.78 -1.84
C VAL A 132 -7.58 -8.46 -1.15
N GLY A 133 -8.66 -8.52 -1.93
CA GLY A 133 -10.05 -8.58 -1.48
C GLY A 133 -10.33 -7.86 -0.16
N VAL A 134 -10.89 -8.57 0.80
CA VAL A 134 -11.37 -7.98 2.07
C VAL A 134 -10.26 -7.45 2.98
N HIS A 135 -8.98 -7.71 2.68
CA HIS A 135 -7.86 -7.11 3.41
C HIS A 135 -7.69 -5.61 3.10
N ALA A 136 -8.17 -5.17 1.93
CA ALA A 136 -7.95 -3.84 1.37
C ALA A 136 -8.29 -2.70 2.34
N ARG A 137 -9.46 -2.74 2.99
CA ARG A 137 -9.87 -1.64 3.86
C ARG A 137 -8.95 -1.45 5.07
N LYS A 138 -8.48 -2.55 5.67
CA LYS A 138 -7.55 -2.47 6.80
C LYS A 138 -6.20 -1.89 6.35
N SER A 139 -5.64 -2.39 5.24
CA SER A 139 -4.40 -1.84 4.69
C SER A 139 -4.55 -0.36 4.36
N TRP A 140 -5.67 0.04 3.74
CA TRP A 140 -5.90 1.43 3.37
C TRP A 140 -5.84 2.39 4.56
N ILE A 141 -6.53 2.07 5.67
CA ILE A 141 -6.50 2.96 6.85
C ILE A 141 -5.12 3.00 7.52
N LEU A 142 -4.38 1.90 7.51
CA LEU A 142 -3.05 1.82 8.13
C LEU A 142 -1.99 2.54 7.29
N PHE A 143 -2.06 2.42 5.96
CA PHE A 143 -1.21 3.18 5.06
C PHE A 143 -1.51 4.68 5.12
N ARG A 144 -2.79 5.08 5.16
CA ARG A 144 -3.18 6.47 5.38
C ARG A 144 -2.64 7.01 6.70
N HIS A 145 -2.71 6.21 7.75
CA HIS A 145 -2.16 6.58 9.04
C HIS A 145 -0.64 6.71 8.98
N ALA A 146 0.10 5.75 8.43
CA ALA A 146 1.57 5.82 8.38
C ALA A 146 2.07 7.00 7.54
N LEU A 147 1.57 7.16 6.32
CA LEU A 147 2.03 8.19 5.37
C LEU A 147 1.51 9.60 5.70
N GLY A 148 0.42 9.69 6.47
CA GLY A 148 -0.23 10.96 6.81
C GLY A 148 -0.78 11.71 5.59
N ASP A 149 -0.99 13.02 5.76
CA ASP A 149 -1.64 13.87 4.75
C ASP A 149 -0.69 14.38 3.65
N ARG A 150 0.58 13.95 3.66
CA ARG A 150 1.58 14.35 2.65
C ARG A 150 1.31 13.76 1.26
N TYR A 151 0.62 12.61 1.22
CA TYR A 151 0.35 11.88 -0.01
C TYR A 151 -1.15 11.62 -0.15
N ARG A 152 -1.65 11.54 -1.38
CA ARG A 152 -2.96 10.95 -1.67
C ARG A 152 -2.81 9.44 -1.69
N ILE A 153 -3.48 8.74 -0.79
CA ILE A 153 -3.37 7.28 -0.66
C ILE A 153 -4.61 6.60 -1.23
N GLY A 154 -4.44 5.84 -2.30
CA GLY A 154 -5.46 4.94 -2.84
C GLY A 154 -5.20 3.49 -2.45
N ILE A 155 -6.16 2.64 -2.77
CA ILE A 155 -6.15 1.20 -2.46
C ILE A 155 -6.74 0.42 -3.62
N ILE A 156 -6.13 -0.71 -3.93
CA ILE A 156 -6.58 -1.64 -4.95
C ILE A 156 -6.79 -3.00 -4.28
N ALA A 157 -8.04 -3.46 -4.30
CA ALA A 157 -8.40 -4.82 -3.92
C ALA A 157 -8.21 -5.75 -5.12
N GLY A 158 -7.09 -6.44 -5.16
CA GLY A 158 -6.77 -7.48 -6.13
C GLY A 158 -7.62 -8.75 -5.91
N PRO A 159 -7.50 -9.72 -6.84
CA PRO A 159 -8.23 -10.98 -6.76
C PRO A 159 -7.92 -11.71 -5.45
N GLU A 160 -8.96 -12.25 -4.82
CA GLU A 160 -8.87 -12.99 -3.59
C GLU A 160 -9.08 -14.49 -3.87
N VAL A 161 -8.18 -15.30 -3.33
CA VAL A 161 -8.18 -16.77 -3.40
C VAL A 161 -8.05 -17.23 -1.94
N PRO A 162 -8.87 -18.20 -1.45
CA PRO A 162 -9.40 -19.34 -2.20
C PRO A 162 -10.91 -19.36 -2.52
N TYR A 163 -11.67 -18.27 -2.38
CA TYR A 163 -13.13 -18.30 -2.57
C TYR A 163 -13.63 -17.35 -3.69
N ASP A 164 -14.80 -17.63 -4.28
CA ASP A 164 -15.46 -16.68 -5.19
C ASP A 164 -16.11 -15.56 -4.36
N ARG A 165 -15.68 -14.31 -4.62
CA ARG A 165 -16.21 -13.09 -4.00
C ARG A 165 -17.74 -13.00 -4.01
N ARG A 166 -18.44 -13.47 -5.05
CA ARG A 166 -19.91 -13.38 -5.14
C ARG A 166 -20.61 -14.36 -4.21
N PHE A 167 -19.95 -15.47 -3.88
CA PHE A 167 -20.50 -16.58 -3.11
C PHE A 167 -19.71 -16.85 -1.83
N TRP A 168 -19.01 -15.84 -1.32
CA TRP A 168 -18.10 -15.98 -0.18
C TRP A 168 -18.79 -16.57 1.07
N PHE A 169 -20.08 -16.26 1.26
CA PHE A 169 -20.89 -16.72 2.39
C PHE A 169 -21.36 -18.17 2.26
N PHE A 170 -21.13 -18.82 1.12
CA PHE A 170 -21.29 -20.28 0.95
C PHE A 170 -19.99 -21.06 1.18
N SER A 171 -18.88 -20.38 1.46
CA SER A 171 -17.57 -20.99 1.69
C SER A 171 -17.10 -20.74 3.12
N THR A 172 -16.72 -21.79 3.85
CA THR A 172 -16.10 -21.66 5.17
C THR A 172 -14.87 -20.76 5.13
N GLU A 173 -14.07 -20.87 4.06
CA GLU A 173 -12.89 -20.02 3.84
C GLU A 173 -13.27 -18.55 3.61
N GLY A 174 -14.33 -18.31 2.84
CA GLY A 174 -14.85 -16.97 2.61
C GLY A 174 -15.39 -16.33 3.88
N ILE A 175 -16.23 -17.06 4.64
CA ILE A 175 -16.77 -16.61 5.93
C ILE A 175 -15.62 -16.27 6.89
N TRP A 176 -14.68 -17.20 7.07
CA TRP A 176 -13.55 -16.99 7.98
C TRP A 176 -12.69 -15.80 7.57
N THR A 177 -12.40 -15.67 6.27
CA THR A 177 -11.57 -14.58 5.75
C THR A 177 -12.24 -13.22 5.95
N VAL A 178 -13.55 -13.12 5.70
CA VAL A 178 -14.33 -11.90 5.91
C VAL A 178 -14.38 -11.53 7.40
N VAL A 179 -14.74 -12.47 8.27
CA VAL A 179 -14.86 -12.22 9.73
C VAL A 179 -13.51 -11.80 10.32
N ARG A 180 -12.43 -12.53 9.98
CA ARG A 180 -11.07 -12.21 10.45
C ARG A 180 -10.63 -10.82 10.00
N ASN A 181 -10.87 -10.45 8.73
CA ASN A 181 -10.48 -9.14 8.22
C ASN A 181 -11.37 -8.01 8.79
N LEU A 182 -12.65 -8.26 9.03
CA LEU A 182 -13.52 -7.32 9.76
C LEU A 182 -13.00 -7.06 11.17
N ALA A 183 -12.72 -8.12 11.93
CA ALA A 183 -12.18 -8.00 13.29
C ALA A 183 -10.84 -7.26 13.28
N GLY A 184 -9.96 -7.58 12.33
CA GLY A 184 -8.69 -6.89 12.13
C GLY A 184 -8.84 -5.40 11.78
N TYR A 185 -9.82 -5.05 10.93
CA TYR A 185 -10.15 -3.66 10.59
C TYR A 185 -10.65 -2.90 11.82
N VAL A 186 -11.58 -3.48 12.58
CA VAL A 186 -12.12 -2.87 13.81
C VAL A 186 -11.00 -2.67 14.83
N TYR A 187 -10.17 -3.70 15.04
CA TYR A 187 -9.00 -3.61 15.93
C TYR A 187 -8.04 -2.49 15.50
N ALA A 188 -7.71 -2.41 14.20
CA ALA A 188 -6.86 -1.36 13.67
C ALA A 188 -7.45 0.03 13.93
N LYS A 189 -8.75 0.22 13.65
CA LYS A 189 -9.44 1.49 13.81
C LYS A 189 -9.55 1.95 15.26
N VAL A 190 -9.82 1.03 16.18
CA VAL A 190 -10.06 1.34 17.61
C VAL A 190 -8.75 1.49 18.38
N TRP A 191 -7.76 0.63 18.13
CA TRP A 191 -6.55 0.55 18.94
C TRP A 191 -5.30 1.06 18.24
N ILE A 192 -5.06 0.63 17.00
CA ILE A 192 -3.80 0.94 16.30
C ILE A 192 -3.75 2.40 15.86
N LEU A 193 -4.84 2.95 15.33
CA LEU A 193 -4.88 4.35 14.88
C LEU A 193 -4.75 5.37 16.03
N ARG A 194 -4.81 4.93 17.29
CA ARG A 194 -4.57 5.77 18.47
C ARG A 194 -3.10 5.88 18.83
N ILE A 195 -2.25 5.03 18.25
CA ILE A 195 -0.81 5.11 18.42
C ILE A 195 -0.32 6.32 17.63
N PRO A 196 0.44 7.26 18.23
CA PRO A 196 1.02 8.37 17.50
C PRO A 196 1.91 7.87 16.37
N ARG A 197 1.88 8.58 15.23
CA ARG A 197 2.83 8.32 14.15
C ARG A 197 4.24 8.60 14.68
N ALA A 198 5.20 7.76 14.31
CA ALA A 198 6.59 8.14 14.51
C ALA A 198 6.84 9.46 13.76
N PRO A 199 7.54 10.44 14.36
CA PRO A 199 7.85 11.68 13.67
C PRO A 199 8.63 11.35 12.39
N SER A 200 8.18 11.88 11.25
CA SER A 200 8.95 11.79 10.01
C SER A 200 10.30 12.48 10.26
N GLN A 201 11.42 11.86 9.89
CA GLN A 201 12.77 12.45 10.03
C GLN A 201 12.92 13.78 9.23
N GLN A 202 11.93 14.13 8.40
CA GLN A 202 11.79 15.39 7.67
C GLN A 202 10.59 16.22 8.14
N GLU A 203 10.44 16.43 9.45
CA GLU A 203 9.68 17.59 9.91
C GLU A 203 10.63 18.79 9.83
N PRO A 204 10.45 19.73 8.88
CA PRO A 204 11.25 20.94 8.92
C PRO A 204 10.94 21.60 10.25
N ARG A 205 11.97 21.84 11.07
CA ARG A 205 11.84 22.66 12.28
C ARG A 205 11.03 23.87 11.87
N ARG A 206 9.90 24.13 12.55
CA ARG A 206 9.14 25.38 12.39
C ARG A 206 10.03 26.55 12.86
N GLY A 207 11.01 26.89 12.05
CA GLY A 207 11.68 28.18 12.06
C GLY A 207 10.89 29.06 11.10
N GLY A 208 10.32 30.13 11.64
CA GLY A 208 9.44 31.02 10.90
C GLY A 208 10.09 31.51 9.61
N LEU A 209 9.44 31.23 8.50
CA LEU A 209 9.57 32.02 7.29
C LEU A 209 8.18 32.15 6.69
N THR A 210 7.79 33.41 6.58
CA THR A 210 6.53 33.93 6.10
C THR A 210 6.23 33.41 4.70
N TYR A 211 4.96 33.06 4.50
CA TYR A 211 4.33 32.81 3.21
C TYR A 211 4.69 33.93 2.21
N TRP A 212 5.46 33.60 1.18
CA TRP A 212 5.48 34.40 -0.04
C TRP A 212 4.40 33.86 -0.97
N SER A 213 3.37 34.68 -1.16
CA SER A 213 2.29 34.44 -2.10
C SER A 213 2.84 34.28 -3.51
N CYS A 214 2.24 33.34 -4.23
CA CYS A 214 2.39 33.14 -5.67
C CYS A 214 2.01 34.44 -6.41
N GLY A 215 3.00 35.14 -6.94
CA GLY A 215 2.85 36.35 -7.74
C GLY A 215 3.56 36.19 -9.08
N ILE A 216 2.75 35.92 -10.11
CA ILE A 216 2.90 36.29 -11.53
C ILE A 216 4.33 36.54 -12.02
N VAL A 217 4.82 35.61 -12.83
CA VAL A 217 6.01 35.77 -13.67
C VAL A 217 5.78 36.91 -14.68
N ARG A 218 6.56 37.99 -14.58
CA ARG A 218 6.86 38.88 -15.71
C ARG A 218 8.37 38.94 -15.88
N GLY A 219 8.82 38.58 -17.08
CA GLY A 219 10.23 38.45 -17.41
C GLY A 219 10.99 39.77 -17.34
N PHE A 220 12.29 39.65 -17.08
CA PHE A 220 13.24 40.72 -17.36
C PHE A 220 14.53 40.13 -17.92
N MET A 221 14.79 40.53 -19.16
CA MET A 221 15.93 40.21 -20.00
C MET A 221 17.07 41.16 -19.61
N TRP A 222 18.22 40.65 -19.19
CA TRP A 222 19.42 41.47 -18.98
C TRP A 222 20.41 41.28 -20.12
N ARG A 223 20.68 42.39 -20.82
CA ARG A 223 21.79 42.55 -21.77
C ARG A 223 23.11 42.60 -21.00
N THR A 224 24.10 41.90 -21.52
CA THR A 224 25.52 42.06 -21.22
C THR A 224 26.03 43.40 -21.76
N VAL A 225 26.85 44.12 -20.98
CA VAL A 225 27.70 45.21 -21.49
C VAL A 225 29.13 44.93 -21.01
N GLU A 226 30.04 44.98 -21.98
CA GLU A 226 31.47 44.70 -21.91
C GLU A 226 32.25 45.76 -21.12
N VAL A 227 33.41 45.31 -20.65
CA VAL A 227 34.44 46.07 -19.95
C VAL A 227 35.37 46.73 -20.97
N SER A 228 35.66 48.02 -20.78
CA SER A 228 36.86 48.70 -21.28
C SER A 228 37.24 49.80 -20.30
#